data_AF-C4J541-F1
#
_entry.id   AF-C4J541-F1
#
_cell.length_a   1.000
_cell.length_b   1.000
_cell.length_c   1.000
_cell.angle_alpha   90.00
_cell.angle_beta   90.00
_cell.angle_gamma   90.00
#
_symmetry.space_group_name_H-M   'P 1'
#
loop_
_entity.id
_entity.type
_entity.pdbx_description
1 polymer ?
#
loop_
_entity_poly.entity_id
_entity_poly.type
_entity_poly.pdbx_seq_one_letter_code
_entity_poly.pdbx_strand_id
1 'polypeptide(L)'
;MENVVEPAFQELPASATQQLDLDQPVPSQEAFLQEFRRLLGAITLRLRQHPVIVAHTENNFDGSGVRRLLSNKFEFDKLLDSVWREVPKERKDKQASKEYLRIALDRIADSAGLPPLGAVGQVDAVVNEAFKMAKADDLRAVDEAEFKKLLTEVLGAVMLQLDASPVAVSTNTVVHEPMCTSSSSSALLSPTPLSPMVSSPASE
;
A
#
# COMPACT_ATOMS: atom_id res chain seq x y z
N MET A 1 -7.23 16.55 1.00
CA MET A 1 -6.59 16.05 -0.23
C MET A 1 -7.62 16.29 -1.32
N GLU A 2 -7.46 17.36 -2.08
CA GLU A 2 -8.47 17.73 -3.08
C GLU A 2 -8.18 16.94 -4.37
N ASN A 3 -9.00 15.92 -4.60
CA ASN A 3 -8.96 15.06 -5.80
C ASN A 3 -9.31 15.91 -7.05
N VAL A 4 -8.75 15.59 -8.22
CA VAL A 4 -9.11 16.21 -9.52
C VAL A 4 -10.60 16.04 -9.88
N VAL A 5 -11.24 15.01 -9.36
CA VAL A 5 -12.67 14.69 -9.62
C VAL A 5 -13.63 15.66 -8.93
N GLU A 6 -13.38 16.03 -7.67
CA GLU A 6 -14.27 16.87 -6.87
C GLU A 6 -14.51 18.27 -7.49
N PRO A 7 -13.48 19.04 -7.88
CA PRO A 7 -13.69 20.33 -8.53
C PRO A 7 -14.24 20.17 -9.96
N ALA A 8 -13.93 19.08 -10.67
CA ALA A 8 -14.54 18.80 -11.97
C ALA A 8 -16.06 18.52 -11.84
N PHE A 9 -16.48 17.97 -10.69
CA PHE A 9 -17.88 17.77 -10.35
C PHE A 9 -18.59 19.09 -10.01
N GLN A 10 -17.91 20.02 -9.34
CA GLN A 10 -18.42 21.36 -9.01
C GLN A 10 -18.56 22.27 -10.24
N GLU A 11 -17.80 21.98 -11.31
CA GLU A 11 -17.90 22.66 -12.60
C GLU A 11 -19.11 22.18 -13.46
N LEU A 12 -19.82 21.13 -13.03
CA LEU A 12 -21.05 20.70 -13.68
C LEU A 12 -22.22 21.67 -13.40
N PRO A 13 -23.16 21.84 -14.33
CA PRO A 13 -24.32 22.69 -14.11
C PRO A 13 -25.17 22.18 -12.95
N ALA A 14 -25.78 23.11 -12.21
CA ALA A 14 -26.57 22.83 -11.00
C ALA A 14 -27.60 21.70 -11.16
N SER A 15 -28.16 21.52 -12.36
CA SER A 15 -29.09 20.43 -12.71
C SER A 15 -28.54 19.01 -12.55
N ALA A 16 -27.21 18.83 -12.51
CA ALA A 16 -26.55 17.54 -12.32
C ALA A 16 -26.08 17.31 -10.86
N THR A 17 -25.92 18.39 -10.09
CA THR A 17 -25.46 18.38 -8.68
C THR A 17 -26.59 18.60 -7.67
N GLN A 18 -27.81 18.89 -8.13
CA GLN A 18 -28.95 19.13 -7.24
C GLN A 18 -29.39 17.82 -6.58
N GLN A 19 -29.50 17.86 -5.25
CA GLN A 19 -30.10 16.82 -4.43
C GLN A 19 -31.46 16.46 -5.01
N LEU A 20 -31.65 15.17 -5.34
CA LEU A 20 -32.87 14.56 -5.89
C LEU A 20 -34.14 15.28 -5.43
N ASP A 21 -34.62 16.21 -6.25
CA ASP A 21 -35.98 16.70 -6.13
C ASP A 21 -36.86 15.52 -6.58
N LEU A 22 -37.63 14.96 -5.64
CA LEU A 22 -38.42 13.74 -5.84
C LEU A 22 -39.50 13.87 -6.93
N ASP A 23 -39.65 15.05 -7.53
CA ASP A 23 -40.62 15.41 -8.57
C ASP A 23 -40.02 15.48 -9.98
N GLN A 24 -38.69 15.32 -10.16
CA GLN A 24 -38.10 15.29 -11.50
C GLN A 24 -38.25 13.92 -12.17
N PRO A 25 -38.61 13.86 -13.47
CA PRO A 25 -38.62 12.60 -14.21
C PRO A 25 -37.21 12.01 -14.21
N VAL A 26 -37.11 10.70 -13.95
CA VAL A 26 -35.85 9.95 -13.98
C VAL A 26 -35.10 10.34 -15.27
N PRO A 27 -33.87 10.90 -15.17
CA PRO A 27 -33.15 11.33 -16.35
C PRO A 27 -32.99 10.14 -17.29
N SER A 28 -33.27 10.36 -18.57
CA SER A 28 -33.08 9.34 -19.59
C SER A 28 -31.62 8.90 -19.62
N GLN A 29 -31.36 7.67 -20.04
CA GLN A 29 -30.00 7.14 -20.19
C GLN A 29 -29.10 8.09 -21.01
N GLU A 30 -29.67 8.74 -22.04
CA GLU A 30 -28.96 9.70 -22.88
C GLU A 30 -28.56 10.97 -22.11
N ALA A 31 -29.46 11.50 -21.26
CA ALA A 31 -29.16 12.66 -20.43
C ALA A 31 -28.03 12.36 -19.43
N PHE A 32 -28.04 11.17 -18.83
CA PHE A 32 -26.95 10.73 -17.95
C PHE A 32 -25.62 10.62 -18.70
N LEU A 33 -25.62 9.98 -19.89
CA LEU A 33 -24.40 9.84 -20.71
C LEU A 33 -23.84 11.20 -21.13
N GLN A 34 -24.72 12.17 -21.42
CA GLN A 34 -24.31 13.53 -21.78
C GLN A 34 -23.61 14.25 -20.61
N GLU A 35 -24.16 14.18 -19.40
CA GLU A 35 -23.51 14.78 -18.23
C GLU A 35 -22.23 14.03 -17.82
N PHE A 36 -22.21 12.69 -17.92
CA PHE A 36 -21.00 11.90 -17.68
C PHE A 36 -19.86 12.26 -18.66
N ARG A 37 -20.18 12.46 -19.94
CA ARG A 37 -19.20 12.93 -20.93
C ARG A 37 -18.69 14.33 -20.61
N ARG A 38 -19.55 15.23 -20.12
CA ARG A 38 -19.14 16.57 -19.68
C ARG A 38 -18.18 16.49 -18.49
N LEU A 39 -18.48 15.65 -17.49
CA LEU A 39 -17.61 15.40 -16.35
C LEU A 39 -16.23 14.86 -16.78
N LEU A 40 -16.21 13.85 -17.64
CA LEU A 40 -14.95 13.31 -18.20
C LEU A 40 -14.16 14.38 -18.95
N GLY A 41 -14.85 15.27 -19.69
CA GLY A 41 -14.23 16.41 -20.36
C GLY A 41 -13.58 17.39 -19.38
N ALA A 42 -14.29 17.73 -18.29
CA ALA A 42 -13.78 18.60 -17.24
C ALA A 42 -12.57 17.97 -16.53
N ILE A 43 -12.65 16.70 -16.13
CA ILE A 43 -11.52 15.95 -15.55
C ILE A 43 -10.32 15.97 -16.52
N THR A 44 -10.54 15.71 -17.81
CA THR A 44 -9.48 15.70 -18.83
C THR A 44 -8.81 17.07 -18.95
N LEU A 45 -9.60 18.16 -18.99
CA LEU A 45 -9.07 19.52 -19.06
C LEU A 45 -8.24 19.85 -17.82
N ARG A 46 -8.72 19.45 -16.64
CA ARG A 46 -8.02 19.65 -15.37
C ARG A 46 -6.72 18.88 -15.30
N LEU A 47 -6.69 17.62 -15.74
CA LEU A 47 -5.45 16.83 -15.83
C LEU A 47 -4.45 17.42 -16.82
N ARG A 48 -4.90 18.10 -17.88
CA ARG A 48 -4.01 18.84 -18.80
C ARG A 48 -3.41 20.09 -18.16
N GLN A 49 -4.21 20.83 -17.38
CA GLN A 49 -3.77 22.05 -16.70
C GLN A 49 -2.92 21.76 -15.46
N HIS A 50 -3.25 20.67 -14.76
CA HIS A 50 -2.66 20.22 -13.51
C HIS A 50 -2.25 18.74 -13.68
N PRO A 51 -1.08 18.47 -14.28
CA PRO A 51 -0.60 17.11 -14.51
C PRO A 51 -0.40 16.36 -13.20
N VAL A 52 -0.97 15.16 -13.12
CA VAL A 52 -0.79 14.26 -11.98
C VAL A 52 0.34 13.29 -12.29
N ILE A 53 1.27 13.13 -11.34
CA ILE A 53 2.35 12.17 -11.46
C ILE A 53 1.90 10.85 -10.84
N VAL A 54 1.94 9.78 -11.64
CA VAL A 54 1.55 8.43 -11.22
C VAL A 54 2.78 7.53 -11.21
N ALA A 55 3.12 6.98 -10.05
CA ALA A 55 4.09 5.91 -9.96
C ALA A 55 3.43 4.58 -10.34
N HIS A 56 4.06 3.88 -11.28
CA HIS A 56 3.67 2.55 -11.71
C HIS A 56 4.65 1.58 -11.06
N THR A 57 4.12 0.72 -10.19
CA THR A 57 4.92 -0.29 -9.50
C THR A 57 4.45 -1.66 -9.95
N GLU A 58 5.37 -2.47 -10.44
CA GLU A 58 5.14 -3.88 -10.74
C GLU A 58 6.00 -4.72 -9.80
N ASN A 59 5.35 -5.60 -9.04
CA ASN A 59 6.02 -6.51 -8.13
C ASN A 59 5.83 -7.95 -8.61
N ASN A 60 6.92 -8.68 -8.81
CA ASN A 60 6.88 -10.07 -9.24
C ASN A 60 7.41 -10.98 -8.13
N PHE A 61 6.60 -11.97 -7.76
CA PHE A 61 6.90 -12.98 -6.76
C PHE A 61 7.12 -14.31 -7.46
N ASP A 62 8.40 -14.63 -7.73
CA ASP A 62 8.85 -15.83 -8.45
C ASP A 62 9.57 -16.84 -7.54
N GLY A 63 9.57 -16.60 -6.22
CA GLY A 63 10.26 -17.43 -5.23
C GLY A 63 11.78 -17.20 -5.16
N SER A 64 12.36 -16.31 -5.98
CA SER A 64 13.81 -16.01 -5.96
C SER A 64 14.27 -15.41 -4.63
N GLY A 65 13.44 -14.55 -4.01
CA GLY A 65 13.70 -13.99 -2.69
C GLY A 65 13.78 -15.07 -1.60
N VAL A 66 12.85 -16.03 -1.64
CA VAL A 66 12.83 -17.18 -0.72
C VAL A 66 14.04 -18.07 -0.97
N ARG A 67 14.35 -18.37 -2.24
CA ARG A 67 15.54 -19.15 -2.64
C ARG A 67 16.83 -18.52 -2.13
N ARG A 68 16.97 -17.21 -2.26
CA ARG A 68 18.13 -16.44 -1.77
C ARG A 68 18.24 -16.52 -0.25
N LEU A 69 17.12 -16.36 0.46
CA LEU A 69 17.09 -16.49 1.92
C LEU A 69 17.54 -17.89 2.36
N LEU A 70 16.94 -18.95 1.79
CA LEU A 70 17.27 -20.34 2.13
C LEU A 70 18.70 -20.75 1.75
N SER A 71 19.31 -20.07 0.78
CA SER A 71 20.70 -20.32 0.36
C SER A 71 21.73 -19.82 1.38
N ASN A 72 21.39 -18.78 2.15
CA ASN A 72 22.25 -18.26 3.22
C ASN A 72 21.84 -18.85 4.57
N LYS A 73 22.36 -20.04 4.87
CA LYS A 73 22.04 -20.78 6.10
C LYS A 73 22.28 -19.96 7.37
N PHE A 74 23.37 -19.19 7.43
CA PHE A 74 23.73 -18.43 8.64
C PHE A 74 22.73 -17.32 8.95
N GLU A 75 22.42 -16.46 7.95
CA GLU A 75 21.44 -15.38 8.14
C GLU A 75 20.03 -15.95 8.38
N PHE A 76 19.70 -17.04 7.69
CA PHE A 76 18.41 -17.70 7.87
C PHE A 76 18.26 -18.32 9.26
N ASP A 77 19.26 -19.04 9.77
CA ASP A 77 19.25 -19.61 11.11
C ASP A 77 19.14 -18.51 12.19
N LYS A 78 19.89 -17.42 12.03
CA LYS A 78 19.81 -16.25 12.93
C LYS A 78 18.43 -15.60 12.91
N LEU A 79 17.79 -15.53 11.74
CA LEU A 79 16.43 -15.00 11.59
C LEU A 79 15.42 -15.92 12.28
N LEU A 80 15.54 -17.24 12.09
CA LEU A 80 14.72 -18.24 12.76
C LEU A 80 14.86 -18.17 14.30
N ASP A 81 16.07 -17.97 14.82
CA ASP A 81 16.32 -17.73 16.24
C ASP A 81 15.62 -16.47 16.76
N SER A 82 15.67 -15.37 15.99
CA SER A 82 15.00 -14.12 16.36
C SER A 82 13.48 -14.30 16.42
N VAL A 83 12.91 -14.88 15.37
CA VAL A 83 11.47 -15.11 15.26
C VAL A 83 10.99 -16.04 16.38
N TRP A 84 11.72 -17.11 16.68
CA TRP A 84 11.37 -18.00 17.80
C TRP A 84 11.34 -17.30 19.15
N ARG A 85 12.27 -16.36 19.40
CA ARG A 85 12.29 -15.57 20.65
C ARG A 85 11.12 -14.60 20.76
N GLU A 86 10.62 -14.12 19.64
CA GLU A 86 9.52 -13.15 19.56
C GLU A 86 8.13 -13.82 19.56
N VAL A 87 8.05 -15.10 19.18
CA VAL A 87 6.79 -15.85 19.19
C VAL A 87 6.35 -16.15 20.65
N PRO A 88 5.08 -15.86 21.01
CA PRO A 88 4.56 -16.13 22.35
C PRO A 88 4.67 -17.62 22.75
N LYS A 89 5.13 -17.88 23.97
CA LYS A 89 5.42 -19.26 24.46
C LYS A 89 4.17 -20.04 24.89
N GLU A 90 3.00 -19.41 24.94
CA GLU A 90 1.78 -20.04 25.46
C GLU A 90 1.16 -20.97 24.41
N ARG A 91 1.56 -22.24 24.46
CA ARG A 91 1.13 -23.31 23.55
C ARG A 91 0.06 -24.17 24.20
N LYS A 92 -1.22 -23.75 24.13
CA LYS A 92 -2.33 -24.55 24.68
C LYS A 92 -3.14 -25.28 23.61
N ASP A 93 -3.21 -24.77 22.37
CA ASP A 93 -4.09 -25.33 21.32
C ASP A 93 -3.46 -25.42 19.92
N LYS A 94 -3.95 -26.36 19.09
CA LYS A 94 -3.52 -26.55 17.68
C LYS A 94 -3.83 -25.33 16.78
N GLN A 95 -4.91 -24.61 17.08
CA GLN A 95 -5.25 -23.38 16.34
C GLN A 95 -4.22 -22.27 16.61
N ALA A 96 -3.70 -22.22 17.83
CA ALA A 96 -2.66 -21.27 18.21
C ALA A 96 -1.35 -21.56 17.45
N SER A 97 -0.96 -22.82 17.25
CA SER A 97 0.27 -23.15 16.50
C SER A 97 0.24 -22.70 15.03
N LYS A 98 -0.90 -22.77 14.36
CA LYS A 98 -1.04 -22.28 12.97
C LYS A 98 -0.95 -20.76 12.90
N GLU A 99 -1.59 -20.08 13.85
CA GLU A 99 -1.53 -18.61 13.96
C GLU A 99 -0.12 -18.15 14.27
N TYR A 100 0.60 -18.82 15.17
CA TYR A 100 2.01 -18.54 15.46
C TYR A 100 2.91 -18.73 14.24
N LEU A 101 2.70 -19.79 13.44
CA LEU A 101 3.48 -19.99 12.23
C LEU A 101 3.20 -18.90 11.18
N ARG A 102 1.95 -18.42 11.09
CA ARG A 102 1.61 -17.27 10.21
C ARG A 102 2.28 -15.99 10.68
N ILE A 103 2.24 -15.69 11.97
CA ILE A 103 2.94 -14.53 12.54
C ILE A 103 4.44 -14.64 12.26
N ALA A 104 5.03 -15.82 12.44
CA ALA A 104 6.44 -16.07 12.15
C ALA A 104 6.78 -15.89 10.67
N LEU A 105 5.92 -16.39 9.78
CA LEU A 105 6.11 -16.24 8.34
C LEU A 105 6.00 -14.77 7.91
N ASP A 106 5.06 -14.01 8.48
CA ASP A 106 4.91 -12.57 8.25
C ASP A 106 6.16 -11.78 8.66
N ARG A 107 6.80 -12.16 9.77
CA ARG A 107 8.09 -11.57 10.20
C ARG A 107 9.25 -11.86 9.23
N ILE A 108 9.21 -13.01 8.55
CA ILE A 108 10.24 -13.41 7.59
C ILE A 108 9.91 -12.91 6.17
N ALA A 109 8.67 -12.51 5.91
CA ALA A 109 8.19 -12.15 4.57
C ALA A 109 9.08 -11.12 3.87
N ASP A 110 9.42 -10.02 4.54
CA ASP A 110 10.33 -8.99 4.03
C ASP A 110 11.70 -9.56 3.64
N SER A 111 12.28 -10.42 4.49
CA SER A 111 13.57 -11.07 4.22
C SER A 111 13.49 -12.08 3.07
N ALA A 112 12.32 -12.69 2.89
CA ALA A 112 12.03 -13.63 1.82
C ALA A 112 11.57 -12.96 0.52
N GLY A 113 11.45 -11.63 0.48
CA GLY A 113 10.91 -10.89 -0.66
C GLY A 113 9.44 -11.19 -0.95
N LEU A 114 8.70 -11.62 0.08
CA LEU A 114 7.26 -11.86 0.03
C LEU A 114 6.52 -10.62 0.54
N PRO A 115 5.29 -10.35 0.07
CA PRO A 115 4.50 -9.27 0.62
C PRO A 115 4.03 -9.66 2.04
N PRO A 116 3.68 -8.66 2.88
CA PRO A 116 2.99 -8.93 4.14
C PRO A 116 1.75 -9.78 3.91
N LEU A 117 1.46 -10.72 4.82
CA LEU A 117 0.31 -11.60 4.67
C LEU A 117 -0.99 -10.79 4.65
N GLY A 118 -1.87 -11.07 3.70
CA GLY A 118 -3.12 -10.31 3.48
C GLY A 118 -2.99 -9.15 2.51
N ALA A 119 -1.78 -8.75 2.11
CA ALA A 119 -1.59 -7.66 1.15
C ALA A 119 -1.86 -8.10 -0.30
N VAL A 120 -1.55 -9.36 -0.64
CA VAL A 120 -1.73 -9.91 -1.99
C VAL A 120 -2.40 -11.28 -1.90
N GLY A 121 -3.70 -11.34 -2.19
CA GLY A 121 -4.50 -12.55 -2.05
C GLY A 121 -3.99 -13.76 -2.84
N GLN A 122 -3.36 -13.54 -4.00
CA GLN A 122 -2.74 -14.63 -4.77
C GLN A 122 -1.52 -15.23 -4.04
N VAL A 123 -0.66 -14.40 -3.43
CA VAL A 123 0.48 -14.89 -2.67
C VAL A 123 0.00 -15.56 -1.38
N ASP A 124 -1.05 -15.03 -0.75
CA ASP A 124 -1.66 -15.66 0.43
C ASP A 124 -2.22 -17.05 0.11
N ALA A 125 -2.81 -17.23 -1.09
CA ALA A 125 -3.25 -18.54 -1.54
C ALA A 125 -2.08 -19.52 -1.67
N VAL A 126 -0.97 -19.09 -2.26
CA VAL A 126 0.27 -19.90 -2.37
C VAL A 126 0.81 -20.28 -0.99
N VAL A 127 0.83 -19.34 -0.06
CA VAL A 127 1.22 -19.58 1.33
C VAL A 127 0.28 -20.61 1.97
N ASN A 128 -1.04 -20.44 1.87
CA ASN A 128 -2.00 -21.38 2.45
C ASN A 128 -1.89 -22.80 1.85
N GLU A 129 -1.60 -22.92 0.55
CA GLU A 129 -1.30 -24.22 -0.07
C GLU A 129 0.03 -24.80 0.43
N ALA A 130 1.05 -23.96 0.63
CA ALA A 130 2.33 -24.39 1.19
C ALA A 130 2.18 -24.96 2.61
N PHE A 131 1.32 -24.35 3.43
CA PHE A 131 0.94 -24.88 4.75
C PHE A 131 0.34 -26.29 4.67
N LYS A 132 -0.51 -26.57 3.67
CA LYS A 132 -1.09 -27.91 3.44
C LYS A 132 -0.02 -28.89 2.98
N MET A 133 0.86 -28.48 2.07
CA MET A 133 1.94 -29.33 1.54
C MET A 133 2.98 -29.71 2.61
N ALA A 134 3.34 -28.77 3.48
CA ALA A 134 4.29 -28.98 4.57
C ALA A 134 3.72 -29.78 5.75
N LYS A 135 2.50 -30.33 5.63
CA LYS A 135 1.78 -31.04 6.69
C LYS A 135 1.72 -30.26 8.01
N ALA A 136 1.68 -28.93 7.93
CA ALA A 136 1.65 -28.05 9.09
C ALA A 136 0.38 -28.23 9.94
N ASP A 137 -0.67 -28.82 9.37
CA ASP A 137 -1.93 -29.13 10.08
C ASP A 137 -1.82 -30.40 10.98
N ASP A 138 -0.87 -31.30 10.71
CA ASP A 138 -0.69 -32.55 11.48
C ASP A 138 0.36 -32.44 12.60
N LEU A 139 1.32 -31.53 12.45
CA LEU A 139 2.42 -31.36 13.39
C LEU A 139 2.04 -30.37 14.50
N ARG A 140 1.92 -30.88 15.72
CA ARG A 140 2.13 -30.04 16.89
C ARG A 140 3.61 -29.67 16.87
N ALA A 141 3.97 -28.46 16.43
CA ALA A 141 5.31 -27.94 16.67
C ALA A 141 5.46 -27.70 18.19
N VAL A 142 6.00 -28.69 18.92
CA VAL A 142 6.13 -28.63 20.38
C VAL A 142 7.52 -28.17 20.78
N ASP A 143 8.52 -28.27 19.92
CA ASP A 143 9.86 -27.78 20.19
C ASP A 143 10.38 -26.76 19.15
N GLU A 144 11.47 -26.10 19.52
CA GLU A 144 12.12 -25.07 18.69
C GLU A 144 12.64 -25.63 17.37
N ALA A 145 13.18 -26.84 17.37
CA ALA A 145 13.75 -27.47 16.18
C ALA A 145 12.65 -27.86 15.19
N GLU A 146 11.55 -28.43 15.68
CA GLU A 146 10.34 -28.73 14.91
C GLU A 146 9.72 -27.48 14.33
N PHE A 147 9.60 -26.40 15.11
CA PHE A 147 9.07 -25.12 14.63
C PHE A 147 9.93 -24.55 13.49
N LYS A 148 11.25 -24.49 13.68
CA LYS A 148 12.18 -23.99 12.67
C LYS A 148 12.16 -24.85 11.41
N LYS A 149 12.13 -26.17 11.58
CA LYS A 149 12.02 -27.13 10.48
C LYS A 149 10.72 -26.91 9.69
N LEU A 150 9.59 -26.77 10.38
CA LEU A 150 8.30 -26.57 9.74
C LEU A 150 8.24 -25.23 8.99
N LEU A 151 8.76 -24.15 9.58
CA LEU A 151 8.83 -22.85 8.93
C LEU A 151 9.72 -22.88 7.68
N THR A 152 10.83 -23.62 7.75
CA THR A 152 11.72 -23.86 6.61
C THR A 152 11.02 -24.67 5.51
N GLU A 153 10.25 -25.69 5.89
CA GLU A 153 9.50 -26.53 4.95
C GLU A 153 8.39 -25.74 4.25
N VAL A 154 7.66 -24.90 4.99
CA VAL A 154 6.65 -23.99 4.42
C VAL A 154 7.29 -23.00 3.45
N LEU A 155 8.42 -22.36 3.82
CA LEU A 155 9.15 -21.47 2.91
C LEU A 155 9.64 -22.21 1.66
N GLY A 156 10.14 -23.43 1.80
CA GLY A 156 10.53 -24.28 0.67
C GLY A 156 9.35 -24.59 -0.26
N ALA A 157 8.17 -24.88 0.30
CA ALA A 157 6.96 -25.12 -0.48
C ALA A 157 6.42 -23.85 -1.15
N VAL A 158 6.51 -22.67 -0.50
CA VAL A 158 6.20 -21.37 -1.12
C VAL A 158 7.13 -21.11 -2.29
N MET A 159 8.45 -21.32 -2.11
CA MET A 159 9.44 -21.17 -3.16
C MET A 159 9.09 -22.03 -4.38
N LEU A 160 8.83 -23.33 -4.19
CA LEU A 160 8.51 -24.24 -5.29
C LEU A 160 7.24 -23.84 -6.05
N GLN A 161 6.21 -23.37 -5.34
CA GLN A 161 4.96 -22.95 -5.97
C GLN A 161 5.12 -21.64 -6.75
N LEU A 162 5.86 -20.66 -6.21
CA LEU A 162 6.13 -19.41 -6.92
C LEU A 162 7.10 -19.61 -8.10
N ASP A 163 8.05 -20.54 -8.00
CA ASP A 163 8.96 -20.91 -9.08
C ASP A 163 8.20 -21.59 -10.23
N ALA A 164 7.17 -22.40 -9.91
CA ALA A 164 6.30 -23.03 -10.90
C ALA A 164 5.27 -22.06 -11.50
N SER A 165 4.75 -21.13 -10.71
CA SER A 165 3.74 -20.15 -11.12
C SER A 165 3.96 -18.80 -10.43
N PRO A 166 4.76 -17.90 -11.04
CA PRO A 166 5.02 -16.58 -10.48
C PRO A 166 3.76 -15.71 -10.36
N VAL A 167 3.73 -14.83 -9.36
CA VAL A 167 2.64 -13.88 -9.15
C VAL A 167 3.11 -12.47 -9.46
N ALA A 168 2.48 -11.80 -10.44
CA ALA A 168 2.74 -10.40 -10.75
C ALA A 168 1.61 -9.50 -10.23
N VAL A 169 1.96 -8.42 -9.55
CA VAL A 169 1.04 -7.41 -9.04
C VAL A 169 1.45 -6.04 -9.57
N SER A 170 0.55 -5.40 -10.32
CA SER A 170 0.74 -4.02 -10.79
C SER A 170 -0.12 -3.08 -9.97
N THR A 171 0.45 -1.99 -9.48
CA THR A 171 -0.27 -0.95 -8.74
C THR A 171 0.15 0.41 -9.25
N ASN A 172 -0.85 1.27 -9.47
CA ASN A 172 -0.66 2.66 -9.88
C ASN A 172 -1.00 3.55 -8.69
N THR A 173 -0.06 4.39 -8.27
CA THR A 173 -0.26 5.32 -7.15
C THR A 173 0.02 6.74 -7.60
N VAL A 174 -0.85 7.67 -7.21
CA VAL A 174 -0.61 9.09 -7.45
C VAL A 174 0.44 9.57 -6.45
N VAL A 175 1.63 9.94 -6.94
CA VAL A 175 2.75 10.38 -6.10
C VAL A 175 2.82 11.90 -5.98
N HIS A 176 2.17 12.62 -6.88
CA HIS A 176 2.06 14.07 -6.79
C HIS A 176 0.76 14.55 -7.44
N GLU A 177 -0.08 15.19 -6.64
CA GLU A 177 -1.16 16.04 -7.14
C GLU A 177 -0.66 17.49 -7.13
N PRO A 178 -0.85 18.26 -8.22
CA PRO A 178 -0.54 19.69 -8.20
C PRO A 178 -1.41 20.34 -7.13
N MET A 179 -0.77 20.83 -6.07
CA MET A 179 -1.43 21.71 -5.11
C MET A 179 -1.98 22.89 -5.89
N CYS A 180 -3.30 22.97 -6.06
CA CYS A 180 -3.93 24.24 -6.39
C CYS A 180 -3.66 25.15 -5.20
N THR A 181 -2.63 25.98 -5.31
CA THR A 181 -2.43 27.15 -4.47
C THR A 181 -3.55 28.15 -4.81
N SER A 182 -4.78 27.82 -4.45
CA SER A 182 -5.89 28.75 -4.49
C SER A 182 -5.95 29.42 -3.13
N SER A 183 -5.16 30.47 -3.02
CA SER A 183 -5.32 31.65 -2.16
C SER A 183 -6.52 31.60 -1.19
N SER A 184 -6.25 31.27 0.07
CA SER A 184 -7.04 31.76 1.19
C SER A 184 -6.13 31.95 2.41
N SER A 185 -5.77 33.21 2.63
CA SER A 185 -5.27 33.82 3.86
C SER A 185 -4.00 33.26 4.50
N SER A 186 -2.86 33.79 4.05
CA SER A 186 -1.74 34.09 4.95
C SER A 186 -1.18 35.47 4.58
N ALA A 187 -1.99 36.50 4.80
CA ALA A 187 -1.51 37.86 4.91
C ALA A 187 -0.96 38.06 6.32
N LEU A 188 0.17 37.46 6.67
CA LEU A 188 0.97 37.90 7.81
C LEU A 188 2.45 37.73 7.48
N LEU A 189 3.18 38.83 7.68
CA LEU A 189 4.62 39.03 7.54
C LEU A 189 5.10 39.60 6.19
N SER A 190 4.65 40.82 5.90
CA SER A 190 5.53 41.79 5.22
C SER A 190 6.65 42.21 6.20
N PRO A 191 7.94 42.11 5.84
CA PRO A 191 9.00 42.71 6.63
C PRO A 191 8.95 44.23 6.42
N THR A 192 8.83 44.98 7.53
CA THR A 192 8.91 46.43 7.53
C THR A 192 10.27 46.87 7.00
N PRO A 193 10.37 47.78 6.01
CA PRO A 193 11.65 48.34 5.61
C PRO A 193 12.13 49.32 6.70
N LEU A 194 13.25 48.97 7.36
CA LEU A 194 14.00 49.87 8.24
C LEU A 194 14.44 51.10 7.44
N SER A 195 13.93 52.27 7.81
CA SER A 195 14.41 53.55 7.29
C SER A 195 15.83 53.82 7.83
N PRO A 196 16.76 54.34 7.01
CA PRO A 196 18.06 54.77 7.50
C PRO A 196 17.90 56.14 8.19
N MET A 197 18.11 56.20 9.51
CA MET A 197 18.33 57.47 10.18
C MET A 197 19.74 57.97 9.82
N VAL A 198 19.78 58.93 8.89
CA VAL A 198 20.87 59.89 8.78
C VAL A 198 20.97 60.65 10.10
N SER A 199 22.11 60.57 10.77
CA SER A 199 22.55 61.59 11.72
C SER A 199 23.81 62.24 11.16
N SER A 200 23.66 63.49 10.75
CA SER A 200 24.76 64.38 10.36
C SER A 200 25.61 64.77 11.57
N PRO A 201 26.89 65.16 11.35
CA PRO A 201 27.84 65.49 12.41
C PRO A 201 27.91 67.01 12.68
N ALA A 202 28.38 67.37 13.89
CA ALA A 202 28.95 68.66 14.33
C ALA A 202 28.82 68.73 15.87
N SER A 203 29.72 69.29 16.68
CA SER A 203 31.05 69.89 16.52
C SER A 203 31.58 70.13 17.95
N GLU A 204 32.91 70.20 18.05
CA GLU A 204 33.74 70.71 19.16
C GLU A 204 33.90 69.87 20.45
#